data_AF-A0A847IX68-F1
#
_entry.id   AF-A0A847IX68-F1
#
_cell.length_a   1.000
_cell.length_b   1.000
_cell.length_c   1.000
_cell.angle_alpha   90.00
_cell.angle_beta   90.00
_cell.angle_gamma   90.00
#
_symmetry.space_group_name_H-M   'P 1'
#
loop_
_entity.id
_entity.type
_entity.pdbx_description
1 polymer ?
#
loop_
_entity_poly.entity_id
_entity_poly.type
_entity_poly.pdbx_seq_one_letter_code
_entity_poly.pdbx_strand_id
1 'polypeptide(L)'
;MEEITQSLNSEQQESRKPRPLGLSILLIFVFTINIFLLVILTYSFFSADLLQETIQTYLRHNVISLKTVMITTGIGAMIAAVSLIGIILMWFMRRLGFYLFVFGQIIFIVALLFGFRSFDILNIIVLLFIITLIGMYLKIMK
;
A
#
# COMPACT_ATOMS: atom_id res chain seq x y z
N MET A 1 41.69 -11.01 22.94
CA MET A 1 40.80 -9.97 22.37
C MET A 1 40.04 -10.47 21.16
N GLU A 2 40.60 -11.34 20.32
CA GLU A 2 39.87 -11.92 19.17
C GLU A 2 38.65 -12.75 19.57
N GLU A 3 38.73 -13.58 20.62
CA GLU A 3 37.60 -14.42 21.06
C GLU A 3 36.37 -13.61 21.55
N ILE A 4 36.59 -12.46 22.20
CA ILE A 4 35.51 -11.57 22.67
C ILE A 4 34.83 -10.89 21.47
N THR A 5 35.61 -10.60 20.42
CA THR A 5 35.08 -9.99 19.20
C THR A 5 34.27 -10.99 18.39
N GLN A 6 34.67 -12.27 18.39
CA GLN A 6 33.91 -13.37 17.78
C GLN A 6 32.61 -13.66 18.52
N SER A 7 32.61 -13.68 19.87
CA SER A 7 31.39 -13.91 20.65
C SER A 7 30.37 -12.77 20.50
N LEU A 8 30.83 -11.51 20.48
CA LEU A 8 30.00 -10.33 20.17
C LEU A 8 29.41 -10.39 18.75
N ASN A 9 30.18 -10.87 17.77
CA ASN A 9 29.70 -10.98 16.40
C ASN A 9 28.69 -12.13 16.24
N SER A 10 28.88 -13.25 16.93
CA SER A 10 27.91 -14.35 16.95
C SER A 10 26.60 -13.99 17.65
N GLU A 11 26.63 -13.25 18.76
CA GLU A 11 25.42 -12.77 19.43
C GLU A 11 24.64 -11.73 18.59
N GLN A 12 25.34 -10.90 17.80
CA GLN A 12 24.69 -10.00 16.85
C GLN A 12 24.09 -10.72 15.63
N GLN A 13 24.64 -11.87 15.24
CA GLN A 13 24.15 -12.66 14.11
C GLN A 13 22.91 -13.49 14.46
N GLU A 14 22.71 -13.85 15.73
CA GLU A 14 21.64 -14.74 16.19
C GLU A 14 20.26 -14.05 16.38
N SER A 15 20.22 -12.70 16.43
CA SER A 15 18.99 -11.94 16.75
C SER A 15 18.11 -11.55 15.55
N ARG A 16 18.55 -11.79 14.31
CA ARG A 16 17.75 -11.52 13.12
C ARG A 16 17.05 -12.80 12.68
N LYS A 17 15.94 -13.13 13.35
CA LYS A 17 15.03 -14.20 12.90
C LYS A 17 14.83 -14.09 11.38
N PRO A 18 15.15 -15.15 10.61
CA PRO A 18 15.02 -15.09 9.16
C PRO A 18 13.58 -14.75 8.79
N ARG A 19 13.41 -13.84 7.84
CA ARG A 19 12.08 -13.44 7.39
C ARG A 19 11.36 -14.65 6.79
N PRO A 20 10.11 -14.95 7.18
CA PRO A 20 9.39 -16.04 6.58
C PRO A 20 9.23 -15.82 5.06
N LEU A 21 9.46 -16.87 4.27
CA LEU A 21 9.39 -16.83 2.81
C LEU A 21 8.01 -16.35 2.33
N GLY A 22 6.94 -16.82 2.98
CA GLY A 22 5.56 -16.43 2.67
C GLY A 22 5.32 -14.92 2.79
N LEU A 23 5.84 -14.28 3.84
CA LEU A 23 5.75 -12.83 4.01
C LEU A 23 6.54 -12.11 2.90
N SER A 24 7.71 -12.61 2.52
CA SER A 24 8.53 -11.99 1.49
C SER A 24 7.85 -11.98 0.12
N ILE A 25 7.28 -13.13 -0.28
CA ILE A 25 6.54 -13.26 -1.54
C ILE A 25 5.33 -12.32 -1.54
N LEU A 26 4.60 -12.29 -0.43
CA LEU A 26 3.39 -11.48 -0.31
C LEU A 26 3.71 -9.97 -0.30
N LEU A 27 4.81 -9.56 0.33
CA LEU A 27 5.29 -8.17 0.25
C LEU A 27 5.71 -7.79 -1.17
N ILE A 28 6.37 -8.67 -1.93
CA ILE A 28 6.71 -8.38 -3.34
C ILE A 28 5.44 -8.17 -4.16
N PHE A 29 4.46 -9.06 -4.03
CA PHE A 29 3.19 -8.97 -4.74
C PHE A 29 2.47 -7.64 -4.45
N VAL A 30 2.33 -7.30 -3.16
CA VAL A 30 1.66 -6.07 -2.73
C VAL A 30 2.46 -4.83 -3.11
N PHE A 31 3.79 -4.90 -3.09
CA PHE A 31 4.68 -3.82 -3.53
C PHE A 31 4.50 -3.52 -5.01
N THR A 32 4.49 -4.54 -5.87
CA THR A 32 4.28 -4.37 -7.32
C THR A 32 2.94 -3.70 -7.59
N ILE A 33 1.85 -4.17 -6.98
CA ILE A 33 0.51 -3.58 -7.17
C ILE A 33 0.47 -2.11 -6.71
N ASN A 34 1.06 -1.80 -5.55
CA ASN A 34 1.06 -0.43 -5.03
C ASN A 34 1.93 0.52 -5.88
N ILE A 35 3.04 0.05 -6.46
CA ILE A 35 3.80 0.83 -7.45
C ILE A 35 2.94 1.14 -8.66
N PHE A 36 2.28 0.14 -9.25
CA PHE A 36 1.42 0.36 -10.40
C PHE A 36 0.31 1.37 -10.09
N LEU A 37 -0.34 1.23 -8.93
CA LEU A 37 -1.35 2.16 -8.46
C LEU A 37 -0.80 3.59 -8.33
N LEU A 38 0.37 3.75 -7.70
CA LEU A 38 1.02 5.06 -7.54
C LEU A 38 1.36 5.69 -8.89
N VAL A 39 1.88 4.91 -9.84
CA VAL A 39 2.20 5.37 -11.19
C VAL A 39 0.93 5.82 -11.92
N ILE A 40 -0.14 5.03 -11.87
CA ILE A 40 -1.42 5.35 -12.52
C ILE A 40 -1.99 6.65 -11.93
N LEU A 41 -2.01 6.79 -10.60
CA LEU A 41 -2.53 7.99 -9.94
C LEU A 41 -1.67 9.22 -10.24
N THR A 42 -0.34 9.07 -10.24
CA THR A 42 0.57 10.17 -10.58
C THR A 42 0.38 10.60 -12.04
N TYR A 43 0.32 9.66 -12.97
CA TYR A 43 0.06 9.94 -14.38
C TYR A 43 -1.31 10.62 -14.58
N SER A 44 -2.32 10.14 -13.87
CA SER A 44 -3.67 10.70 -13.87
C SER A 44 -3.74 12.12 -13.31
N PHE A 45 -2.87 12.45 -12.34
CA PHE A 45 -2.76 13.79 -11.80
C PHE A 45 -2.18 14.77 -12.83
N PHE A 46 -1.14 14.36 -13.58
CA PHE A 46 -0.57 15.18 -14.67
C PHE A 46 -1.48 15.25 -15.89
N SER A 47 -2.31 14.23 -16.12
CA SER A 47 -3.26 14.14 -17.24
C SER A 47 -4.70 14.36 -16.77
N ALA A 48 -4.90 15.23 -15.77
CA ALA A 48 -6.19 15.40 -15.10
C ALA A 48 -7.32 15.85 -16.05
N ASP A 49 -7.00 16.59 -17.11
CA ASP A 49 -7.95 16.99 -18.14
C ASP A 49 -8.53 15.77 -18.87
N LEU A 50 -7.66 14.84 -19.31
CA LEU A 50 -8.07 13.59 -19.97
C LEU A 50 -8.89 12.69 -19.03
N LEU A 51 -8.51 12.65 -17.75
CA LEU A 51 -9.26 11.90 -16.74
C LEU A 51 -10.64 12.52 -16.50
N GLN A 52 -10.74 13.85 -16.45
CA GLN A 52 -11.99 14.56 -16.30
C GLN A 52 -12.94 14.28 -17.48
N GLU A 53 -12.44 14.35 -18.72
CA GLU A 53 -13.21 14.02 -19.93
C GLU A 53 -13.70 12.57 -19.91
N THR A 54 -12.83 11.64 -19.51
CA THR A 54 -13.17 10.21 -19.40
C THR A 54 -14.27 10.00 -18.36
N ILE A 55 -14.10 10.56 -17.16
CA ILE A 55 -15.08 10.48 -16.07
C ILE A 55 -16.42 11.07 -16.50
N GLN A 56 -16.44 12.25 -17.13
CA GLN A 56 -17.67 12.89 -17.59
C GLN A 56 -18.39 12.05 -18.66
N THR A 57 -17.63 11.43 -19.56
CA THR A 57 -18.17 10.52 -20.60
C THR A 57 -18.85 9.29 -19.99
N TYR A 58 -18.27 8.71 -18.94
CA TYR A 58 -18.81 7.52 -18.29
C TYR A 58 -19.91 7.81 -17.27
N LEU A 59 -19.80 8.90 -16.50
CA LEU A 59 -20.71 9.20 -15.40
C LEU A 59 -21.93 10.03 -15.83
N ARG A 60 -21.92 10.68 -17.02
CA ARG A 60 -22.99 11.43 -17.74
C ARG A 60 -23.88 12.42 -16.97
N HIS A 61 -23.91 12.39 -15.63
CA HIS A 61 -24.83 13.12 -14.75
C HIS A 61 -24.10 14.00 -13.73
N ASN A 62 -22.81 13.78 -13.50
CA ASN A 62 -22.02 14.56 -12.55
C ASN A 62 -20.98 15.40 -13.28
N VAL A 63 -21.16 16.73 -13.25
CA VAL A 63 -20.14 17.68 -13.71
C VAL A 63 -19.06 17.74 -12.63
N ILE A 64 -17.99 16.97 -12.81
CA ILE A 64 -16.82 17.03 -11.93
C ILE A 64 -15.89 18.12 -12.47
N SER A 65 -15.50 19.06 -11.59
CA SER A 65 -14.52 20.10 -11.90
C SER A 65 -13.11 19.51 -11.98
N LEU A 66 -12.28 20.02 -12.89
CA LEU A 66 -10.86 19.67 -13.00
C LEU A 66 -10.14 19.77 -11.65
N LYS A 67 -10.41 20.83 -10.87
CA LYS A 67 -9.81 21.02 -9.54
C LYS A 67 -10.14 19.86 -8.61
N THR A 68 -11.37 19.37 -8.64
CA THR A 68 -11.80 18.23 -7.84
C THR A 68 -11.07 16.95 -8.28
N VAL A 69 -10.92 16.71 -9.58
CA VAL A 69 -10.17 15.56 -10.11
C VAL A 69 -8.71 15.63 -9.67
N MET A 70 -8.06 16.78 -9.82
CA MET A 70 -6.66 16.96 -9.40
C MET A 70 -6.49 16.74 -7.88
N ILE A 71 -7.35 17.34 -7.05
CA ILE A 71 -7.25 17.20 -5.60
C ILE A 71 -7.47 15.75 -5.17
N THR A 72 -8.52 15.10 -5.67
CA THR A 72 -8.83 13.70 -5.30
C THR A 72 -7.75 12.73 -5.76
N THR A 73 -7.26 12.88 -6.99
CA THR A 73 -6.20 12.05 -7.53
C THR A 73 -4.87 12.30 -6.81
N GLY A 74 -4.56 13.56 -6.49
CA GLY A 74 -3.37 13.93 -5.72
C GLY A 74 -3.37 13.34 -4.31
N ILE A 75 -4.50 13.44 -3.60
CA ILE A 75 -4.69 12.79 -2.29
C ILE A 75 -4.52 11.27 -2.41
N GLY A 76 -5.12 10.66 -3.44
CA GLY A 76 -4.95 9.23 -3.72
C GLY A 76 -3.49 8.83 -3.93
N ALA A 77 -2.73 9.61 -4.70
CA ALA A 77 -1.31 9.37 -4.93
C ALA A 77 -0.50 9.50 -3.63
N MET A 78 -0.79 10.49 -2.78
CA MET A 78 -0.14 10.63 -1.47
C MET A 78 -0.42 9.42 -0.56
N ILE A 79 -1.66 8.94 -0.54
CA ILE A 79 -2.03 7.75 0.25
C ILE A 79 -1.34 6.49 -0.29
N ALA A 80 -1.28 6.32 -1.61
CA ALA A 80 -0.56 5.22 -2.23
C ALA A 80 0.94 5.27 -1.87
N ALA A 81 1.56 6.45 -1.86
CA ALA A 81 2.94 6.63 -1.43
C ALA A 81 3.15 6.26 0.05
N VAL A 82 2.24 6.67 0.95
CA VAL A 82 2.26 6.27 2.37
C VAL A 82 2.13 4.76 2.52
N SER A 83 1.24 4.12 1.75
CA SER A 83 1.07 2.67 1.76
C SER A 83 2.36 1.96 1.30
N LEU A 84 3.03 2.51 0.28
CA LEU A 84 4.29 2.00 -0.25
C LEU A 84 5.44 2.14 0.76
N ILE A 85 5.53 3.27 1.46
CA ILE A 85 6.45 3.44 2.61
C ILE A 85 6.15 2.39 3.68
N GLY A 86 4.87 2.13 3.95
CA GLY A 86 4.44 1.06 4.85
C GLY A 86 4.97 -0.31 4.44
N ILE A 87 4.88 -0.66 3.15
CA ILE A 87 5.41 -1.91 2.59
C ILE A 87 6.94 -1.99 2.73
N ILE A 88 7.65 -0.89 2.44
CA ILE A 88 9.11 -0.81 2.62
C ILE A 88 9.48 -1.02 4.10
N LEU A 89 8.71 -0.49 5.03
CA LEU A 89 8.93 -0.69 6.47
C LEU A 89 8.54 -2.11 6.96
N MET A 90 7.69 -2.83 6.23
CA MET A 90 7.39 -4.25 6.48
C MET A 90 8.45 -5.20 5.89
N TRP A 91 9.06 -4.85 4.74
CA TRP A 91 10.46 -5.19 4.51
C TRP A 91 11.26 -4.64 5.71
N PHE A 92 12.45 -5.04 6.11
CA PHE A 92 13.00 -4.61 7.44
C PHE A 92 12.17 -4.99 8.71
N MET A 93 10.98 -5.61 8.61
CA MET A 93 10.23 -6.21 9.72
C MET A 93 9.74 -5.23 10.80
N ARG A 94 9.42 -3.98 10.46
CA ARG A 94 8.88 -2.99 11.42
C ARG A 94 7.35 -3.01 11.45
N ARG A 95 6.77 -3.14 12.64
CA ARG A 95 5.30 -3.14 12.82
C ARG A 95 4.61 -1.87 12.32
N LEU A 96 5.27 -0.72 12.45
CA LEU A 96 4.76 0.56 11.95
C LEU A 96 4.38 0.50 10.46
N GLY A 97 5.15 -0.28 9.68
CA GLY A 97 4.89 -0.44 8.25
C GLY A 97 3.53 -1.06 7.95
N PHE A 98 3.10 -2.03 8.77
CA PHE A 98 1.79 -2.66 8.63
C PHE A 98 0.66 -1.68 8.92
N TYR A 99 0.77 -0.89 9.99
CA TYR A 99 -0.27 0.10 10.32
C TYR A 99 -0.42 1.16 9.23
N LEU A 100 0.70 1.64 8.67
CA LEU A 100 0.69 2.59 7.54
C LEU A 100 0.08 1.97 6.28
N PHE A 101 0.44 0.73 5.97
CA PHE A 101 -0.13 0.01 4.85
C PHE A 101 -1.65 -0.14 5.00
N VAL A 102 -2.12 -0.69 6.12
CA VAL A 102 -3.55 -0.91 6.40
C VAL A 102 -4.32 0.40 6.40
N PHE A 103 -3.78 1.47 7.00
CA PHE A 103 -4.39 2.78 6.98
C PHE A 103 -4.65 3.27 5.55
N GLY A 104 -3.65 3.16 4.67
CA GLY A 104 -3.82 3.50 3.25
C GLY A 104 -4.88 2.66 2.56
N GLN A 105 -4.87 1.34 2.79
CA GLN A 105 -5.84 0.43 2.19
C GLN A 105 -7.28 0.69 2.66
N ILE A 106 -7.48 1.01 3.95
CA ILE A 106 -8.81 1.38 4.48
C ILE A 106 -9.32 2.64 3.81
N ILE A 107 -8.48 3.67 3.63
CA ILE A 107 -8.92 4.90 2.94
C ILE A 107 -9.32 4.59 1.50
N PHE A 108 -8.58 3.73 0.79
CA PHE A 108 -8.96 3.29 -0.55
C PHE A 108 -10.31 2.56 -0.56
N ILE A 109 -10.57 1.66 0.39
CA ILE A 109 -11.87 0.98 0.52
C ILE A 109 -12.98 2.02 0.75
N VAL A 110 -12.81 2.94 1.69
CA VAL A 110 -13.80 3.99 1.97
C VAL A 110 -14.05 4.85 0.72
N ALA A 111 -13.00 5.23 -0.01
CA ALA A 111 -13.12 6.00 -1.24
C ALA A 111 -13.91 5.22 -2.33
N LEU A 112 -13.70 3.91 -2.46
CA LEU A 112 -14.44 3.06 -3.40
C LEU A 112 -15.91 2.89 -2.99
N LEU A 113 -16.19 2.67 -1.70
CA LEU A 113 -17.53 2.46 -1.15
C LEU A 113 -18.43 3.69 -1.35
N PHE A 114 -17.91 4.88 -1.06
CA PHE A 114 -18.71 6.11 -1.05
C PHE A 114 -18.56 6.95 -2.33
N GLY A 115 -17.42 6.89 -3.00
CA GLY A 115 -17.09 7.78 -4.12
C GLY A 115 -17.56 7.27 -5.48
N PHE A 116 -17.32 6.00 -5.79
CA PHE A 116 -17.45 5.51 -7.17
C PHE A 116 -18.69 4.64 -7.42
N ARG A 117 -19.42 4.21 -6.37
CA ARG A 117 -20.56 3.25 -6.45
C ARG A 117 -20.30 2.00 -7.32
N SER A 118 -19.06 1.79 -7.75
CA SER A 118 -18.57 0.67 -8.55
C SER A 118 -18.08 -0.36 -7.55
N PHE A 119 -19.05 -1.10 -7.03
CA PHE A 119 -18.91 -1.94 -5.87
C PHE A 119 -18.41 -3.32 -6.30
N ASP A 120 -17.09 -3.50 -6.34
CA ASP A 120 -16.51 -4.83 -6.59
C ASP A 120 -16.17 -5.51 -5.25
N ILE A 121 -17.14 -6.28 -4.74
CA ILE A 121 -17.04 -7.02 -3.48
C ILE A 121 -15.81 -7.94 -3.49
N LEU A 122 -15.46 -8.50 -4.65
CA LEU A 122 -14.31 -9.40 -4.77
C LEU A 122 -13.00 -8.66 -4.45
N ASN A 123 -12.82 -7.44 -4.96
CA ASN A 123 -11.62 -6.64 -4.69
C ASN A 123 -11.47 -6.31 -3.21
N ILE A 124 -12.57 -5.98 -2.52
CA ILE A 124 -12.55 -5.70 -1.08
C ILE A 124 -12.21 -6.97 -0.29
N ILE A 125 -12.82 -8.12 -0.62
CA ILE A 125 -12.54 -9.39 0.06
C ILE A 125 -11.08 -9.79 -0.13
N VAL A 126 -10.55 -9.70 -1.36
CA VAL A 126 -9.15 -10.03 -1.65
C VAL A 126 -8.21 -9.12 -0.87
N LEU A 127 -8.52 -7.83 -0.79
CA LEU A 127 -7.71 -6.87 -0.03
C LEU A 127 -7.70 -7.18 1.47
N LEU A 128 -8.87 -7.45 2.06
CA LEU A 128 -8.99 -7.84 3.47
C LEU A 128 -8.26 -9.16 3.75
N PHE A 129 -8.34 -10.13 2.83
CA PHE A 129 -7.61 -11.39 2.93
C PHE A 129 -6.10 -11.17 2.95
N ILE A 130 -5.56 -10.34 2.04
CA ILE A 130 -4.13 -9.97 2.01
C ILE A 130 -3.71 -9.28 3.33
N ILE A 131 -4.50 -8.32 3.81
CA ILE A 131 -4.24 -7.63 5.09
C ILE A 131 -4.18 -8.63 6.24
N THR A 132 -5.11 -9.58 6.28
CA THR A 132 -5.18 -10.62 7.33
C THR A 132 -3.94 -11.53 7.26
N LEU A 133 -3.55 -11.97 6.06
CA LEU A 133 -2.36 -12.79 5.86
C LEU A 133 -1.08 -12.09 6.33
N ILE A 134 -0.88 -10.80 6.01
CA ILE A 134 0.25 -10.03 6.53
C ILE A 134 0.14 -9.90 8.06
N GLY A 135 -1.07 -9.63 8.56
CA GLY A 135 -1.36 -9.48 9.98
C GLY A 135 -0.96 -10.70 10.81
N MET A 136 -1.07 -11.90 10.26
CA MET A 136 -0.60 -13.13 10.94
C MET A 136 0.91 -13.10 11.26
N TYR A 137 1.70 -12.40 10.46
CA TYR A 137 3.15 -12.26 10.68
C TYR A 137 3.54 -11.13 11.63
N LEU A 138 2.58 -10.31 12.12
CA LEU A 138 2.85 -9.19 13.03
C LEU A 138 3.55 -9.60 14.32
N LYS A 139 3.20 -10.78 14.87
CA LYS A 139 3.81 -11.29 16.10
C LYS A 139 5.33 -11.48 15.97
N ILE A 140 5.83 -11.66 14.75
CA ILE A 140 7.24 -11.90 14.43
C ILE A 140 7.97 -10.57 14.11
N MET A 141 7.23 -9.54 13.70
CA MET A 141 7.78 -8.20 13.46
C MET A 141 8.11 -7.49 14.77
N LYS A 142 9.10 -6.60 14.76
CA LYS A 142 9.52 -5.79 15.91
C LYS A 142 8.90 -4.39 15.85
#